data_AF-A0A453RFP7-F1
#
_entry.id   AF-A0A453RFP7-F1
#
_cell.length_a   1.000
_cell.length_b   1.000
_cell.length_c   1.000
_cell.angle_alpha   90.00
_cell.angle_beta   90.00
_cell.angle_gamma   90.00
#
_symmetry.space_group_name_H-M   'P 1'
#
loop_
_entity.id
_entity.type
_entity.pdbx_description
1 polymer ?
#
loop_
_entity_poly.entity_id
_entity_poly.type
_entity_poly.pdbx_seq_one_letter_code
_entity_poly.pdbx_strand_id
1 'polypeptide(L)'
;MGRKASHVALECALQSHPNMVLLGEEVAASKLTISDITKQICDAVQARAEKDKYHGVILIPEGLVESIPELYALLQEIHGLHDKGVFIENISSHLSPWASALFDFLPPFIRKQLLLHPESDDSAQLSQIETEKLLAQLVETEINKRLGGRHLQRKEVQCNLPLFWLPSKRRPAVKL
;
A
#
# COMPACT_ATOMS: atom_id res chain seq x y z
N MET A 1 -16.84 0.48 -2.36
CA MET A 1 -17.28 1.70 -1.61
C MET A 1 -16.31 2.83 -1.94
N GLY A 2 -16.69 4.11 -1.94
CA GLY A 2 -15.74 5.25 -2.08
C GLY A 2 -14.75 5.18 -3.27
N ARG A 3 -15.25 5.09 -4.51
CA ARG A 3 -14.46 4.75 -5.72
C ARG A 3 -13.49 5.85 -6.19
N LYS A 4 -14.02 7.06 -6.43
CA LYS A 4 -13.22 8.21 -6.92
C LYS A 4 -12.94 9.27 -5.87
N ALA A 5 -13.75 9.27 -4.82
CA ALA A 5 -13.71 10.26 -3.76
C ALA A 5 -13.60 9.56 -2.42
N SER A 6 -12.74 10.08 -1.56
CA SER A 6 -12.43 9.56 -0.23
C SER A 6 -13.49 9.97 0.80
N HIS A 7 -14.72 10.31 0.40
CA HIS A 7 -15.78 10.80 1.30
C HIS A 7 -16.05 9.86 2.47
N VAL A 8 -16.08 8.55 2.22
CA VAL A 8 -16.27 7.54 3.27
C VAL A 8 -15.07 7.52 4.23
N ALA A 9 -13.84 7.55 3.70
CA ALA A 9 -12.63 7.56 4.52
C ALA A 9 -12.53 8.85 5.35
N LEU A 10 -12.91 9.99 4.79
CA LEU A 10 -12.94 11.29 5.46
C LEU A 10 -13.98 11.32 6.58
N GLU A 11 -15.20 10.87 6.32
CA GLU A 11 -16.25 10.79 7.35
C GLU A 11 -15.80 9.85 8.49
N CYS A 12 -15.31 8.65 8.16
CA CYS A 12 -14.75 7.74 9.16
C CYS A 12 -13.59 8.38 9.93
N ALA A 13 -12.72 9.15 9.29
CA ALA A 13 -11.62 9.84 9.95
C ALA A 13 -12.10 10.89 10.95
N LEU A 14 -13.14 11.66 10.61
CA LEU A 14 -13.74 12.66 11.50
C LEU A 14 -14.39 12.01 12.73
N GLN A 15 -15.04 10.85 12.56
CA GLN A 15 -15.73 10.17 13.66
C GLN A 15 -14.79 9.36 14.56
N SER A 16 -13.74 8.75 14.00
CA SER A 16 -12.90 7.78 14.71
C SER A 16 -11.52 8.31 15.12
N HIS A 17 -11.13 9.49 14.63
CA HIS A 17 -9.84 10.12 14.88
C HIS A 17 -8.65 9.14 14.73
N PRO A 18 -8.44 8.55 13.54
CA PRO A 18 -7.32 7.66 13.28
C PRO A 18 -6.00 8.42 13.41
N ASN A 19 -4.88 7.69 13.49
CA ASN A 19 -3.57 8.33 13.59
C ASN A 19 -3.09 8.90 12.26
N MET A 20 -3.59 8.35 11.16
CA MET A 20 -3.34 8.81 9.81
C MET A 20 -4.51 8.40 8.91
N VAL A 21 -4.82 9.21 7.90
CA VAL A 21 -5.76 8.88 6.83
C VAL A 21 -5.09 9.23 5.50
N LEU A 22 -5.22 8.37 4.51
CA LEU A 22 -4.81 8.67 3.14
C LEU A 22 -6.02 9.15 2.35
N LEU A 23 -5.87 10.26 1.62
CA LEU A 23 -6.91 10.79 0.75
C LEU A 23 -6.44 10.70 -0.69
N GLY A 24 -7.19 10.00 -1.53
CA GLY A 24 -6.86 9.82 -2.94
C GLY A 24 -6.75 11.15 -3.68
N GLU A 25 -7.59 12.12 -3.34
CA GLU A 25 -7.59 13.46 -3.93
C GLU A 25 -6.28 14.21 -3.68
N GLU A 26 -5.73 14.11 -2.47
CA GLU A 26 -4.45 14.71 -2.11
C GLU A 26 -3.28 14.01 -2.82
N VAL A 27 -3.33 12.68 -2.88
CA VAL A 27 -2.34 11.83 -3.57
C VAL A 27 -2.28 12.17 -5.06
N ALA A 28 -3.44 12.32 -5.72
CA ALA A 28 -3.54 12.68 -7.12
C ALA A 28 -3.09 14.13 -7.36
N ALA A 29 -3.53 15.09 -6.53
CA ALA A 29 -3.17 16.49 -6.67
C ALA A 29 -1.67 16.75 -6.47
N SER A 30 -1.07 16.08 -5.50
CA SER A 30 0.35 16.20 -5.18
C SER A 30 1.24 15.25 -5.99
N LYS A 31 0.65 14.41 -6.85
CA LYS A 31 1.31 13.38 -7.67
C LYS A 31 2.25 12.48 -6.85
N LEU A 32 1.78 12.06 -5.68
CA LEU A 32 2.57 11.23 -4.78
C LEU A 32 2.83 9.85 -5.41
N THR A 33 4.07 9.39 -5.33
CA THR A 33 4.44 8.04 -5.73
C THR A 33 4.12 7.04 -4.62
N ILE A 34 4.10 5.74 -4.94
CA ILE A 34 3.93 4.70 -3.91
C ILE A 34 5.04 4.74 -2.86
N SER A 35 6.24 5.13 -3.29
CA SER A 35 7.41 5.31 -2.43
C SER A 35 7.24 6.50 -1.49
N ASP A 36 6.64 7.60 -1.95
CA ASP A 36 6.41 8.78 -1.12
C ASP A 36 5.34 8.51 -0.05
N ILE A 37 4.26 7.82 -0.42
CA ILE A 37 3.24 7.37 0.55
C ILE A 37 3.86 6.45 1.59
N THR A 38 4.68 5.49 1.17
CA THR A 38 5.40 4.58 2.07
C THR A 38 6.29 5.35 3.04
N LYS A 39 7.05 6.35 2.56
CA LYS A 39 7.89 7.20 3.41
C LYS A 39 7.07 8.00 4.41
N GLN A 40 5.95 8.61 3.98
CA GLN A 40 5.06 9.36 4.88
C GLN A 40 4.52 8.49 6.02
N ILE A 41 4.11 7.26 5.72
CA ILE A 41 3.69 6.29 6.74
C ILE A 41 4.86 5.97 7.68
N CYS A 42 6.05 5.72 7.15
CA CYS A 42 7.25 5.44 7.96
C CYS A 42 7.61 6.61 8.88
N ASP A 43 7.54 7.85 8.38
CA ASP A 43 7.81 9.07 9.14
C ASP A 43 6.80 9.21 10.28
N ALA A 44 5.50 8.99 10.02
CA ALA A 44 4.46 9.00 11.04
C ALA A 44 4.68 7.92 12.11
N VAL A 45 5.08 6.71 11.71
CA VAL A 45 5.40 5.61 12.63
C VAL A 45 6.62 5.96 13.50
N GLN A 46 7.67 6.55 12.91
CA GLN A 46 8.87 6.97 13.64
C GLN A 46 8.56 8.08 14.65
N ALA A 47 7.82 9.12 14.24
CA ALA A 47 7.41 10.21 15.12
C ALA A 47 6.54 9.74 16.30
N ARG A 48 5.79 8.64 16.14
CA ARG A 48 5.05 8.00 17.23
C ARG A 48 5.96 7.16 18.12
N ALA A 49 6.91 6.43 17.54
CA ALA A 49 7.88 5.62 18.28
C ALA A 49 8.79 6.48 19.19
N GLU A 50 9.16 7.69 18.76
CA GLU A 50 9.87 8.67 19.58
C GLU A 50 9.11 9.10 20.84
N LYS A 51 7.78 8.94 20.83
CA LYS A 51 6.88 9.21 21.95
C LYS A 51 6.48 7.93 22.69
N ASP A 52 7.23 6.84 22.51
CA ASP A 52 6.96 5.50 23.05
C ASP A 52 5.58 4.92 22.69
N LYS A 53 5.02 5.33 21.54
CA LYS A 53 3.75 4.82 21.01
C LYS A 53 3.98 3.85 19.85
N TYR A 54 3.92 2.55 20.14
CA TYR A 54 4.13 1.46 19.19
C TYR A 54 2.82 0.85 18.68
N HIS A 55 1.81 1.67 18.47
CA HIS A 55 0.52 1.25 17.92
C HIS A 55 -0.06 2.40 17.11
N GLY A 56 -0.92 2.08 16.15
CA GLY A 56 -1.69 3.09 15.45
C GLY A 56 -2.67 2.49 14.46
N VAL A 57 -3.59 3.33 14.00
CA VAL A 57 -4.60 2.99 12.99
C VAL A 57 -4.44 3.95 11.83
N ILE A 58 -4.39 3.39 10.61
CA ILE A 58 -4.36 4.13 9.35
C ILE A 58 -5.63 3.79 8.58
N LEU A 59 -6.33 4.80 8.07
CA LEU A 59 -7.45 4.60 7.16
C LEU A 59 -6.96 4.71 5.71
N ILE A 60 -7.27 3.69 4.92
CA ILE A 60 -6.87 3.56 3.51
C ILE A 60 -8.15 3.45 2.68
N PRO A 61 -8.40 4.37 1.73
CA PRO A 61 -9.55 4.25 0.83
C PRO A 61 -9.28 3.17 -0.22
N GLU A 62 -10.31 2.41 -0.58
CA GLU A 62 -10.26 1.33 -1.57
C GLU A 62 -9.70 1.81 -2.93
N GLY A 63 -10.12 3.00 -3.38
CA GLY A 63 -9.69 3.61 -4.65
C GLY A 63 -8.31 4.26 -4.63
N LEU A 64 -7.48 4.05 -3.60
CA LEU A 64 -6.16 4.68 -3.50
C LEU A 64 -5.25 4.35 -4.70
N VAL A 65 -5.38 3.13 -5.25
CA VAL A 65 -4.56 2.66 -6.39
C VAL A 65 -4.76 3.51 -7.64
N GLU A 66 -6.00 3.92 -7.94
CA GLU A 66 -6.30 4.79 -9.08
C GLU A 66 -5.81 6.24 -8.86
N SER A 67 -5.62 6.63 -7.60
CA SER A 67 -5.16 7.97 -7.25
C SER A 67 -3.65 8.13 -7.41
N ILE A 68 -2.90 7.02 -7.34
CA ILE A 68 -1.44 7.01 -7.52
C ILE A 68 -1.16 6.98 -9.02
N PRO A 69 -0.57 8.05 -9.61
CA PRO A 69 -0.41 8.17 -11.06
C PRO A 69 0.34 6.98 -11.67
N GLU A 70 1.32 6.45 -10.92
CA GLU A 70 2.18 5.39 -11.41
C GLU A 70 1.45 4.06 -11.56
N LEU A 71 0.66 3.70 -10.54
CA LEU A 71 -0.14 2.48 -10.54
C LEU A 71 -1.29 2.59 -11.53
N TYR A 72 -1.90 3.77 -11.64
CA TYR A 72 -2.95 4.02 -12.61
C TYR A 72 -2.46 3.80 -14.05
N ALA A 73 -1.28 4.35 -14.40
CA ALA A 73 -0.69 4.15 -15.73
C ALA A 73 -0.39 2.67 -16.01
N LEU A 74 0.14 1.93 -15.03
CA LEU A 74 0.38 0.49 -15.14
C LEU A 74 -0.93 -0.29 -15.36
N LEU A 75 -1.98 0.03 -14.61
CA LEU A 75 -3.30 -0.60 -14.77
C LEU A 75 -3.86 -0.38 -16.18
N GLN A 76 -3.83 0.86 -16.68
CA GLN A 76 -4.30 1.18 -18.03
C GLN A 76 -3.52 0.45 -19.13
N GLU A 77 -2.21 0.28 -18.95
CA GLU A 77 -1.40 -0.48 -19.90
C GLU A 77 -1.74 -1.97 -19.89
N ILE A 78 -1.94 -2.55 -18.70
CA ILE A 78 -2.37 -3.94 -18.53
C ILE A 78 -3.76 -4.17 -19.14
N HIS A 79 -4.73 -3.29 -18.86
CA HIS A 79 -6.08 -3.36 -19.44
C HIS A 79 -6.04 -3.29 -20.97
N GLY A 80 -5.27 -2.36 -21.54
CA GLY A 80 -5.10 -2.25 -22.98
C GLY A 80 -4.43 -3.48 -23.63
N LEU A 81 -3.68 -4.29 -22.88
CA LEU A 81 -3.13 -5.57 -23.35
C LEU A 81 -4.15 -6.71 -23.25
N HIS A 82 -5.00 -6.72 -22.21
CA HIS A 82 -6.10 -7.66 -22.11
C HIS A 82 -7.12 -7.49 -23.23
N ASP A 83 -7.48 -6.25 -23.58
CA ASP A 83 -8.39 -5.96 -24.70
C ASP A 83 -7.86 -6.44 -26.05
N LYS A 84 -6.53 -6.53 -26.19
CA LYS A 84 -5.85 -7.07 -27.37
C LYS A 84 -5.74 -8.59 -27.37
N GLY A 85 -6.24 -9.27 -26.33
CA GLY A 85 -6.21 -10.73 -26.20
C GLY A 85 -4.83 -11.29 -25.85
N VAL A 86 -3.93 -10.50 -25.26
CA VAL A 86 -2.62 -10.98 -24.81
C VAL A 86 -2.81 -11.86 -23.55
N PHE A 87 -2.33 -13.11 -23.61
CA PHE A 87 -2.37 -14.01 -22.46
C PHE A 87 -1.45 -13.55 -21.34
N ILE A 88 -1.86 -13.81 -20.09
CA ILE A 88 -1.23 -13.39 -18.83
C ILE A 88 0.28 -13.68 -18.78
N GLU A 89 0.72 -14.78 -19.40
CA GLU A 89 2.11 -15.23 -19.43
C GLU A 89 3.05 -14.30 -20.22
N ASN A 90 2.51 -13.55 -21.19
CA ASN A 90 3.27 -12.66 -22.06
C ASN A 90 3.07 -11.18 -21.72
N ILE A 91 2.25 -10.83 -20.73
CA ILE A 91 1.96 -9.42 -20.42
C ILE A 91 3.25 -8.66 -20.06
N SER A 92 4.13 -9.25 -19.25
CA SER A 92 5.38 -8.62 -18.81
C SER A 92 6.31 -8.20 -19.96
N SER A 93 6.34 -8.95 -21.07
CA SER A 93 7.18 -8.63 -22.23
C SER A 93 6.57 -7.57 -23.16
N HIS A 94 5.29 -7.24 -22.99
CA HIS A 94 4.57 -6.24 -23.77
C HIS A 94 4.37 -4.91 -23.03
N LEU A 95 4.71 -4.86 -21.74
CA LEU A 95 4.68 -3.61 -20.96
C LEU A 95 5.78 -2.64 -21.41
N SER A 96 5.53 -1.35 -21.23
CA SER A 96 6.56 -0.34 -21.40
C SER A 96 7.75 -0.61 -20.44
N PRO A 97 8.97 -0.16 -20.76
CA PRO A 97 10.14 -0.37 -19.88
C PRO A 97 9.92 0.16 -18.46
N TRP A 98 9.18 1.27 -18.34
CA TRP A 98 8.89 1.89 -17.06
C TRP A 98 7.82 1.12 -16.28
N ALA A 99 6.74 0.67 -16.94
CA ALA A 99 5.71 -0.15 -16.31
C ALA A 99 6.24 -1.53 -15.91
N SER A 100 7.12 -2.14 -16.71
CA SER A 100 7.80 -3.39 -16.38
C SER A 100 8.65 -3.25 -15.12
N ALA A 101 9.42 -2.18 -15.00
CA ALA A 101 10.20 -1.90 -13.78
C ALA A 101 9.31 -1.70 -12.55
N LEU A 102 8.18 -0.99 -12.69
CA LEU A 102 7.21 -0.83 -11.60
C LEU A 102 6.54 -2.16 -11.23
N PHE A 103 6.19 -2.97 -12.22
CA PHE A 103 5.61 -4.29 -12.03
C PHE A 103 6.57 -5.21 -11.27
N ASP A 104 7.85 -5.23 -11.63
CA ASP A 104 8.89 -6.01 -10.95
C ASP A 104 9.15 -5.52 -9.51
N PHE A 105 9.03 -4.21 -9.27
CA PHE A 105 9.11 -3.60 -7.94
C PHE A 105 7.96 -4.07 -7.01
N LEU A 106 6.77 -4.32 -7.56
CA LEU A 106 5.61 -4.72 -6.76
C LEU A 106 5.75 -6.14 -6.21
N PRO A 107 5.22 -6.43 -5.01
CA PRO A 107 5.20 -7.78 -4.45
C PRO A 107 4.51 -8.81 -5.37
N PRO A 108 4.94 -10.09 -5.35
CA PRO A 108 4.39 -11.12 -6.24
C PRO A 108 2.87 -11.33 -6.12
N PHE A 109 2.28 -11.10 -4.95
CA PHE A 109 0.84 -11.25 -4.76
C PHE A 109 0.05 -10.13 -5.44
N ILE A 110 0.55 -8.89 -5.40
CA ILE A 110 -0.06 -7.75 -6.10
C ILE A 110 0.06 -7.94 -7.60
N ARG A 111 1.22 -8.37 -8.10
CA ARG A 111 1.38 -8.69 -9.52
C ARG A 111 0.32 -9.66 -10.02
N LYS A 112 0.02 -10.71 -9.25
CA LYS A 112 -1.03 -11.67 -9.59
C LYS A 112 -2.41 -11.01 -9.62
N GLN A 113 -2.75 -10.19 -8.62
CA GLN A 113 -4.03 -9.48 -8.55
C GLN A 113 -4.22 -8.49 -9.71
N LEU A 114 -3.15 -7.80 -10.14
CA LEU A 114 -3.18 -6.89 -11.28
C LEU A 114 -3.40 -7.60 -12.63
N LEU A 115 -2.98 -8.87 -12.74
CA LEU A 115 -3.12 -9.67 -13.97
C LEU A 115 -4.47 -10.40 -14.08
N LEU A 116 -5.30 -10.38 -13.03
CA LEU A 116 -6.63 -10.98 -13.08
C LEU A 116 -7.53 -10.17 -14.02
N HIS A 117 -8.29 -10.87 -14.86
CA HIS A 117 -9.21 -10.25 -15.80
C HIS A 117 -10.38 -9.59 -15.06
N PRO A 118 -10.83 -8.39 -15.44
CA PRO A 118 -12.04 -7.82 -14.89
C PRO A 118 -13.24 -8.72 -15.24
N GLU A 119 -13.86 -9.32 -14.24
CA GLU A 119 -14.97 -10.28 -14.38
C GLU A 119 -16.24 -9.66 -15.00
N SER A 120 -16.34 -8.31 -15.09
CA SER A 120 -17.52 -7.64 -15.67
C SER A 120 -17.36 -6.13 -15.90
N ASP A 121 -16.58 -5.42 -15.06
CA ASP A 121 -16.37 -3.98 -15.10
C ASP A 121 -15.00 -3.64 -14.48
N ASP A 122 -14.28 -2.64 -14.97
CA ASP A 122 -12.93 -2.23 -14.50
C ASP A 122 -12.94 -1.93 -12.99
N SER A 123 -14.09 -1.50 -12.45
CA SER A 123 -14.31 -1.29 -11.01
C SER A 123 -14.09 -2.52 -10.16
N ALA A 124 -14.52 -3.69 -10.64
CA ALA A 124 -14.58 -4.91 -9.85
C ALA A 124 -13.18 -5.44 -9.53
N GLN A 125 -12.20 -5.11 -10.37
CA GLN A 125 -10.81 -5.49 -10.17
C GLN A 125 -10.15 -4.70 -9.03
N LEU A 126 -10.51 -3.43 -8.84
CA LEU A 126 -9.92 -2.58 -7.79
C LEU A 126 -10.27 -3.09 -6.39
N SER A 127 -11.49 -3.59 -6.21
CA SER A 127 -11.92 -4.22 -4.95
C SER A 127 -11.13 -5.49 -4.62
N GLN A 128 -10.46 -6.09 -5.60
CA GLN A 128 -9.63 -7.29 -5.40
C GLN A 128 -8.17 -6.95 -5.07
N ILE A 129 -7.74 -5.70 -5.30
CA ILE A 129 -6.36 -5.28 -5.03
C ILE A 129 -6.23 -4.96 -3.55
N GLU A 130 -5.48 -5.80 -2.84
CA GLU A 130 -5.23 -5.69 -1.41
C GLU A 130 -4.18 -4.60 -1.12
N THR A 131 -4.58 -3.35 -1.33
CA THR A 131 -3.72 -2.15 -1.24
C THR A 131 -3.12 -1.99 0.16
N GLU A 132 -3.87 -2.38 1.18
CA GLU A 132 -3.42 -2.40 2.57
C GLU A 132 -2.24 -3.35 2.79
N LYS A 133 -2.24 -4.53 2.14
CA LYS A 133 -1.13 -5.49 2.24
C LYS A 133 0.08 -5.02 1.44
N LEU A 134 -0.14 -4.39 0.29
CA LEU A 134 0.92 -3.76 -0.50
C LEU A 134 1.67 -2.72 0.33
N LEU A 135 0.95 -1.75 0.90
CA LEU A 135 1.54 -0.70 1.72
C LEU A 135 2.19 -1.27 2.98
N ALA A 136 1.58 -2.24 3.64
CA ALA A 136 2.18 -2.91 4.79
C ALA A 136 3.56 -3.51 4.48
N GLN A 137 3.68 -4.24 3.37
CA GLN A 137 4.96 -4.85 2.99
C GLN A 137 6.00 -3.78 2.62
N LEU A 138 5.61 -2.73 1.89
CA LEU A 138 6.54 -1.65 1.52
C LEU A 138 7.00 -0.84 2.73
N VAL A 139 6.12 -0.59 3.69
CA VAL A 139 6.47 0.08 4.96
C VAL A 139 7.41 -0.80 5.78
N GLU A 140 7.17 -2.11 5.83
CA GLU A 140 8.07 -3.04 6.51
C GLU A 140 9.48 -3.01 5.90
N THR A 141 9.61 -3.06 4.57
CA THR A 141 10.91 -3.02 3.90
C THR A 141 11.62 -1.68 4.11
N GLU A 142 10.91 -0.56 4.02
CA GLU A 142 11.46 0.77 4.23
C GLU A 142 11.89 1.02 5.69
N ILE A 143 11.10 0.59 6.68
CA ILE A 143 11.50 0.66 8.10
C ILE A 143 12.75 -0.18 8.36
N ASN A 144 12.80 -1.41 7.84
CA ASN A 144 13.96 -2.29 7.99
C ASN A 144 15.23 -1.68 7.37
N LYS A 145 15.09 -1.01 6.23
CA LYS A 145 16.16 -0.26 5.58
C LYS A 145 16.66 0.89 6.46
N ARG A 146 15.76 1.68 7.04
CA ARG A 146 16.10 2.79 7.97
C ARG A 146 16.75 2.32 9.26
N LEU A 147 16.36 1.14 9.77
CA LEU A 147 16.91 0.56 11.00
C LEU A 147 18.26 -0.16 10.81
N GLY A 148 18.80 -0.16 9.59
CA GLY A 148 20.11 -0.75 9.26
C GLY A 148 20.12 -2.27 9.28
N GLY A 149 19.02 -2.93 8.89
CA GLY A 149 18.96 -4.39 8.79
C GLY A 149 18.78 -5.13 10.13
N ARG A 150 18.47 -4.43 11.22
CA ARG A 150 18.01 -5.07 12.46
C ARG A 150 16.60 -5.61 12.24
N HIS A 151 16.52 -6.84 11.73
CA HIS A 151 15.31 -7.60 11.43
C HIS A 151 14.23 -7.38 12.51
N LEU A 152 13.13 -6.70 12.16
CA LEU A 152 11.89 -6.91 12.88
C LEU A 152 11.50 -8.37 12.60
N GLN A 153 11.73 -9.25 13.57
CA GLN A 153 11.29 -10.64 13.47
C GLN A 153 9.77 -10.64 13.23
N ARG A 154 9.41 -11.07 12.02
CA ARG A 154 8.08 -11.31 11.45
C ARG A 154 7.02 -11.56 12.53
N LYS A 155 6.13 -10.58 12.71
CA LYS A 155 4.77 -10.83 13.23
C LYS A 155 3.81 -10.32 12.18
N GLU A 156 3.06 -11.25 11.61
CA GLU A 156 2.18 -11.07 10.46
C GLU A 156 1.36 -9.78 10.53
N VAL A 157 1.49 -8.94 9.51
CA VAL A 157 0.51 -7.89 9.18
C VAL A 157 -0.75 -8.55 8.66
N GLN A 158 -1.52 -9.09 9.60
CA GLN A 158 -2.87 -9.54 9.36
C GLN A 158 -3.80 -8.32 9.34
N CYS A 159 -4.06 -7.83 8.13
CA CYS A 159 -5.15 -6.91 7.85
C CYS A 159 -6.49 -7.66 8.00
N ASN A 160 -6.89 -7.90 9.24
CA ASN A 160 -8.27 -8.05 9.68
C ASN A 160 -8.29 -7.40 11.07
N LEU A 161 -9.07 -6.34 11.29
CA LEU A 161 -9.32 -5.87 12.65
C LEU A 161 -9.80 -7.09 13.48
N PRO A 162 -9.23 -7.41 14.67
CA PRO A 162 -8.72 -6.49 15.69
C PRO A 162 -7.31 -6.82 16.27
N LEU A 163 -6.70 -5.81 16.92
CA LEU A 163 -5.47 -5.86 17.73
C LEU A 163 -4.15 -6.23 17.03
N PHE A 164 -3.41 -5.19 16.64
CA PHE A 164 -2.02 -5.30 16.23
C PHE A 164 -1.07 -5.07 17.42
N TRP A 165 -0.41 -6.13 17.89
CA TRP A 165 0.57 -6.09 19.00
C TRP A 165 2.00 -6.14 18.43
N LEU A 166 2.70 -4.99 18.41
CA LEU A 166 4.14 -4.96 18.16
C LEU A 166 4.88 -5.63 19.34
N PRO A 167 5.91 -6.47 19.11
CA PRO A 167 6.65 -7.07 20.19
C PRO A 167 7.39 -5.98 20.96
N SER A 168 7.05 -5.87 22.25
CA SER A 168 7.79 -5.13 23.27
C SER A 168 9.29 -5.25 23.04
N LYS A 169 9.95 -4.13 22.74
CA LYS A 169 11.41 -4.03 22.76
C LYS A 169 11.88 -4.55 24.12
N ARG A 170 12.69 -5.62 24.09
CA ARG A 170 13.59 -5.94 25.21
C ARG A 170 14.33 -4.64 25.57
N ARG A 171 14.12 -4.17 26.80
CA ARG A 171 14.98 -3.16 27.43
C ARG A 171 16.42 -3.65 27.32
N PRO A 172 17.41 -2.82 26.95
CA PRO A 172 18.77 -3.12 27.33
C PRO A 172 18.81 -3.06 28.87
N ALA A 173 18.99 -4.22 29.50
CA ALA A 173 19.33 -4.26 30.91
C ALA A 173 20.71 -3.61 31.05
N VAL A 174 20.74 -2.35 31.46
CA VAL A 174 21.92 -1.74 32.07
C VAL A 174 22.05 -2.41 33.43
N LYS A 175 22.95 -3.40 33.53
CA LYS A 175 23.44 -3.91 34.81
C LYS A 175 24.43 -2.89 35.36
N LEU A 176 24.08 -2.27 36.49
CA LEU A 176 25.03 -2.07 37.59
C LEU A 176 25.01 -3.34 38.43
#